data_AF-R0FB67-F1
#
_entry.id   AF-R0FB67-F1
#
_cell.length_a   1.000
_cell.length_b   1.000
_cell.length_c   1.000
_cell.angle_alpha   90.00
_cell.angle_beta   90.00
_cell.angle_gamma   90.00
#
_symmetry.space_group_name_H-M   'P 1'
#
loop_
_entity.id
_entity.type
_entity.pdbx_description
1 polymer ?
#
loop_
_entity_poly.entity_id
_entity_poly.type
_entity_poly.pdbx_seq_one_letter_code
_entity_poly.pdbx_strand_id
1 'polypeptide(L)'
;FHPLRKHSYSFTSKKHPKKVYLGSTTMAGANDSCPLVKNILLLDSEGKRVAVKYYSDDWPTNAAKLAFEKYVFSKTSKTNARSEAEITLLENNIVVYKFAQDLHFFVTGGDNENELILSSVLQGFFDAVALLLRNNVEKMEALENLDLIFLCLDEMVDQGMVLETDANVIAGKVAMQSAEASGSLSEQTLTQALATAREHLARSLLT
;
A
#
# COMPACT_ATOMS: atom_id res chain seq x y z
N PHE A 1 -63.62 -13.19 62.42
CA PHE A 1 -62.26 -13.47 62.94
C PHE A 1 -61.30 -13.56 61.76
N HIS A 2 -60.46 -12.51 61.60
CA HIS A 2 -59.11 -12.47 60.98
C HIS A 2 -58.85 -13.04 59.56
N PRO A 3 -57.88 -12.47 58.81
CA PRO A 3 -58.14 -11.97 57.46
C PRO A 3 -57.20 -12.51 56.35
N LEU A 4 -57.59 -12.19 55.11
CA LEU A 4 -56.87 -12.35 53.85
C LEU A 4 -55.43 -11.77 53.90
N ARG A 5 -54.42 -12.61 53.64
CA ARG A 5 -53.04 -12.16 53.34
C ARG A 5 -52.87 -11.94 51.83
N LYS A 6 -52.88 -10.68 51.41
CA LYS A 6 -52.32 -10.23 50.12
C LYS A 6 -50.79 -10.30 50.19
N HIS A 7 -50.15 -11.06 49.29
CA HIS A 7 -48.71 -10.93 49.07
C HIS A 7 -48.47 -9.75 48.12
N SER A 8 -47.79 -8.73 48.64
CA SER A 8 -47.34 -7.57 47.88
C SER A 8 -45.91 -7.86 47.41
N TYR A 9 -45.70 -8.02 46.10
CA TYR A 9 -44.38 -8.04 45.50
C TYR A 9 -43.98 -6.60 45.18
N SER A 10 -43.04 -6.03 45.95
CA SER A 10 -42.42 -4.74 45.66
C SER A 10 -41.29 -4.91 44.65
N PHE A 11 -41.47 -4.41 43.43
CA PHE A 11 -40.42 -4.32 42.42
C PHE A 11 -39.65 -3.00 42.60
N THR A 12 -38.49 -3.03 43.24
CA THR A 12 -37.61 -1.86 43.35
C THR A 12 -36.66 -1.82 42.14
N SER A 13 -37.09 -1.14 41.08
CA SER A 13 -36.25 -0.85 39.91
C SER A 13 -35.21 0.24 40.24
N LYS A 14 -34.00 -0.16 40.66
CA LYS A 14 -32.82 0.72 40.63
C LYS A 14 -32.37 0.91 39.17
N LYS A 15 -32.83 1.99 38.52
CA LYS A 15 -32.28 2.44 37.24
C LYS A 15 -30.91 3.08 37.48
N HIS A 16 -29.83 2.41 37.06
CA HIS A 16 -28.56 3.07 36.78
C HIS A 16 -28.65 3.75 35.40
N PRO A 17 -28.19 5.00 35.24
CA PRO A 17 -28.16 5.63 33.93
C PRO A 17 -27.06 4.97 33.11
N LYS A 18 -27.44 4.23 32.05
CA LYS A 18 -26.51 3.86 30.99
C LYS A 18 -26.11 5.15 30.27
N LYS A 19 -24.84 5.56 30.40
CA LYS A 19 -24.24 6.54 29.49
C LYS A 19 -24.33 5.97 28.08
N VAL A 20 -25.20 6.54 27.26
CA VAL A 20 -25.18 6.35 25.82
C VAL A 20 -23.94 7.08 25.33
N TYR A 21 -22.87 6.34 25.06
CA TYR A 21 -21.83 6.84 24.17
C TYR A 21 -22.48 6.90 22.80
N LEU A 22 -22.76 8.11 22.32
CA LEU A 22 -23.07 8.32 20.92
C LEU A 22 -21.81 7.88 20.17
N GLY A 23 -21.82 6.65 19.67
CA GLY A 23 -20.83 6.20 18.71
C GLY A 23 -20.87 7.23 17.59
N SER A 24 -19.74 7.88 17.33
CA SER A 24 -19.53 8.60 16.10
C SER A 24 -19.79 7.60 14.97
N THR A 25 -20.99 7.70 14.40
CA THR A 25 -21.33 7.00 13.17
C THR A 25 -20.49 7.69 12.12
N THR A 26 -19.30 7.17 11.86
CA THR A 26 -18.59 7.49 10.63
C THR A 26 -19.52 7.03 9.52
N MET A 27 -19.99 8.00 8.74
CA MET A 27 -20.93 7.82 7.65
C MET A 27 -20.44 6.68 6.75
N ALA A 28 -21.19 5.59 6.70
CA ALA A 28 -21.09 4.63 5.61
C ALA A 28 -21.49 5.36 4.32
N GLY A 29 -20.49 5.71 3.52
CA GLY A 29 -20.72 6.57 2.35
C GLY A 29 -19.44 6.92 1.61
N ALA A 30 -18.76 5.91 1.05
CA ALA A 30 -17.95 6.02 -0.17
C ALA A 30 -17.55 4.63 -0.68
N ASN A 31 -18.32 4.12 -1.66
CA ASN A 31 -17.97 3.11 -2.69
C ASN A 31 -17.60 1.67 -2.27
N ASP A 32 -18.59 0.77 -2.32
CA ASP A 32 -18.47 -0.72 -2.39
C ASP A 32 -17.80 -1.24 -3.70
N SER A 33 -16.91 -0.48 -4.34
CA SER A 33 -16.45 -0.81 -5.70
C SER A 33 -14.96 -1.06 -5.88
N CYS A 34 -14.12 -0.89 -4.84
CA CYS A 34 -12.69 -1.20 -4.92
C CYS A 34 -12.21 -1.82 -3.60
N PRO A 35 -11.55 -2.98 -3.62
CA PRO A 35 -11.08 -3.62 -2.41
C PRO A 35 -9.99 -2.80 -1.73
N LEU A 36 -10.00 -2.81 -0.40
CA LEU A 36 -9.04 -2.06 0.40
C LEU A 36 -7.79 -2.89 0.65
N VAL A 37 -6.67 -2.41 0.13
CA VAL A 37 -5.34 -2.95 0.44
C VAL A 37 -4.98 -2.51 1.86
N LYS A 38 -4.73 -3.47 2.75
CA LYS A 38 -4.31 -3.21 4.13
C LYS A 38 -2.82 -2.94 4.26
N ASN A 39 -2.00 -3.67 3.50
CA ASN A 39 -0.56 -3.46 3.42
C ASN A 39 0.04 -4.03 2.13
N ILE A 40 1.19 -3.49 1.75
CA ILE A 40 2.09 -4.05 0.74
C ILE A 40 3.46 -4.24 1.40
N LEU A 41 4.03 -5.42 1.26
CA LEU A 41 5.33 -5.78 1.83
C LEU A 41 6.26 -6.27 0.72
N LEU A 42 7.45 -5.69 0.68
CA LEU A 42 8.61 -6.21 -0.04
C LEU A 42 9.64 -6.61 1.00
N LEU A 43 9.81 -7.92 1.17
CA LEU A 43 10.74 -8.52 2.11
C LEU A 43 11.90 -9.18 1.36
N ASP A 44 13.03 -9.38 2.03
CA ASP A 44 14.07 -10.26 1.51
C ASP A 44 13.81 -11.73 1.84
N SER A 45 14.67 -12.61 1.32
CA SER A 45 14.64 -14.06 1.56
C SER A 45 14.87 -14.48 3.03
N GLU A 46 15.21 -13.55 3.93
CA GLU A 46 15.29 -13.77 5.37
C GLU A 46 14.09 -13.19 6.14
N GLY A 47 13.14 -12.57 5.43
CA GLY A 47 11.96 -11.93 6.00
C GLY A 47 12.22 -10.53 6.57
N LYS A 48 13.34 -9.90 6.23
CA LYS A 48 13.64 -8.52 6.61
C LYS A 48 13.01 -7.56 5.60
N ARG A 49 12.61 -6.38 6.08
CA ARG A 49 11.99 -5.35 5.24
C ARG A 49 12.98 -4.80 4.21
N VAL A 50 12.55 -4.72 2.96
CA VAL A 50 13.13 -3.86 1.93
C VAL A 50 12.27 -2.59 1.80
N ALA A 51 10.97 -2.76 1.54
CA ALA A 51 9.98 -1.68 1.55
C ALA A 51 8.66 -2.18 2.13
N VAL A 52 8.02 -1.40 3.01
CA VAL A 52 6.72 -1.75 3.58
C VAL A 52 5.81 -0.54 3.65
N LYS A 53 4.52 -0.71 3.34
CA LYS A 53 3.51 0.33 3.48
C LYS A 53 2.23 -0.27 4.05
N TYR A 54 1.71 0.35 5.10
CA TYR A 54 0.48 -0.06 5.79
C TYR A 54 -0.55 1.05 5.62
N TYR A 55 -1.76 0.66 5.25
CA TYR A 55 -2.90 1.56 5.01
C TYR A 55 -4.05 1.31 6.00
N SER A 56 -4.03 0.17 6.69
CA SER A 56 -4.99 -0.17 7.76
C SER A 56 -4.41 0.08 9.15
N ASP A 57 -5.30 0.43 10.08
CA ASP A 57 -5.02 0.59 11.52
C ASP A 57 -5.05 -0.74 12.31
N ASP A 58 -5.23 -1.88 11.63
CA ASP A 58 -5.23 -3.22 12.26
C ASP A 58 -3.92 -3.53 13.03
N TRP A 59 -2.81 -2.93 12.61
CA TRP A 59 -1.50 -3.05 13.25
C TRP A 59 -0.96 -1.67 13.67
N PRO A 60 -1.47 -1.08 14.76
CA PRO A 60 -1.23 0.33 15.09
C PRO A 60 0.19 0.59 15.63
N THR A 61 0.89 -0.45 16.08
CA THR A 61 2.26 -0.33 16.62
C THR A 61 3.27 -0.99 15.69
N ASN A 62 4.52 -0.52 15.70
CA ASN A 62 5.59 -1.15 14.94
C ASN A 62 5.81 -2.61 15.37
N ALA A 63 5.66 -2.92 16.67
CA ALA A 63 5.74 -4.28 17.18
C ALA A 63 4.66 -5.21 16.58
N ALA A 64 3.42 -4.71 16.45
CA ALA A 64 2.33 -5.46 15.81
C ALA A 64 2.60 -5.68 14.31
N LYS A 65 3.11 -4.67 13.60
CA LYS A 65 3.50 -4.79 12.18
C LYS A 65 4.59 -5.85 11.98
N LEU A 66 5.67 -5.78 12.77
CA LEU A 66 6.75 -6.77 12.75
C LEU A 66 6.27 -8.19 13.10
N ALA A 67 5.35 -8.32 14.04
CA ALA A 67 4.77 -9.61 14.40
C ALA A 67 3.98 -10.22 13.22
N PHE A 68 3.18 -9.40 12.52
CA PHE A 68 2.44 -9.82 11.34
C PHE A 68 3.36 -10.20 10.18
N GLU A 69 4.37 -9.39 9.87
CA GLU A 69 5.37 -9.69 8.83
C GLU A 69 6.07 -11.02 9.08
N LYS A 70 6.53 -11.23 10.33
CA LYS A 70 7.16 -12.50 10.73
C LYS A 70 6.19 -13.67 10.59
N TYR A 71 4.92 -13.47 10.95
CA TYR A 71 3.88 -14.48 10.82
C TYR A 71 3.66 -14.85 9.35
N VAL A 72 3.38 -13.87 8.48
CA VAL A 72 3.20 -14.06 7.03
C VAL A 72 4.41 -14.78 6.44
N PHE A 73 5.62 -14.27 6.66
CA PHE A 73 6.84 -14.86 6.13
C PHE A 73 7.05 -16.32 6.60
N SER A 74 6.77 -16.60 7.88
CA SER A 74 6.90 -17.97 8.41
C SER A 74 5.93 -18.97 7.75
N LYS A 75 4.76 -18.49 7.30
CA LYS A 75 3.73 -19.31 6.66
C LYS A 75 3.97 -19.50 5.18
N THR A 76 4.61 -18.54 4.50
CA THR A 76 4.76 -18.53 3.04
C THR A 76 6.15 -18.92 2.55
N SER A 77 7.20 -18.76 3.36
CA SER A 77 8.63 -18.94 2.97
C SER A 77 9.00 -20.30 2.36
N LYS A 78 8.21 -21.35 2.60
CA LYS A 78 8.46 -22.71 2.08
C LYS A 78 7.65 -23.08 0.84
N THR A 79 6.79 -22.19 0.38
CA THR A 79 5.95 -22.40 -0.80
C THR A 79 6.71 -22.08 -2.10
N ASN A 80 6.17 -22.52 -3.25
CA ASN A 80 6.78 -22.29 -4.55
C ASN A 80 6.12 -21.13 -5.33
N ALA A 81 5.99 -19.96 -4.71
CA ALA A 81 5.37 -18.78 -5.32
C ALA A 81 6.25 -18.05 -6.36
N ARG A 82 7.08 -18.78 -7.13
CA ARG A 82 8.01 -18.18 -8.11
C ARG A 82 7.39 -18.00 -9.49
N SER A 83 6.67 -19.01 -9.97
CA SER A 83 6.06 -19.00 -11.29
C SER A 83 4.82 -18.10 -11.31
N GLU A 84 3.90 -18.33 -10.37
CA GLU A 84 2.62 -17.64 -10.26
C GLU A 84 2.45 -17.07 -8.86
N ALA A 85 1.52 -16.14 -8.71
CA ALA A 85 1.12 -15.63 -7.41
C ALA A 85 0.34 -16.70 -6.65
N GLU A 86 0.62 -16.84 -5.36
CA GLU A 86 -0.09 -17.73 -4.45
C GLU A 86 -1.01 -16.92 -3.54
N ILE A 87 -2.15 -17.51 -3.15
CA ILE A 87 -3.16 -16.86 -2.32
C ILE A 87 -3.36 -17.70 -1.06
N THR A 88 -3.41 -17.06 0.11
CA THR A 88 -3.66 -17.74 1.37
C THR A 88 -4.46 -16.87 2.34
N LEU A 89 -5.25 -17.49 3.20
CA LEU A 89 -6.01 -16.83 4.25
C LEU A 89 -5.26 -16.95 5.59
N LEU A 90 -4.88 -15.81 6.17
CA LEU A 90 -4.10 -15.71 7.39
C LEU A 90 -4.71 -14.68 8.36
N GLU A 91 -5.18 -15.13 9.52
CA GLU A 91 -5.79 -14.27 10.56
C GLU A 91 -6.85 -13.32 10.00
N ASN A 92 -7.80 -13.85 9.23
CA ASN A 92 -8.88 -13.08 8.59
C ASN A 92 -8.37 -12.03 7.57
N ASN A 93 -7.21 -12.29 6.97
CA ASN A 93 -6.69 -11.50 5.87
C ASN A 93 -6.38 -12.40 4.68
N ILE A 94 -6.79 -11.98 3.49
CA ILE A 94 -6.30 -12.55 2.24
C ILE A 94 -4.88 -11.99 2.03
N VAL A 95 -3.91 -12.89 1.86
CA VAL A 95 -2.52 -12.55 1.53
C VAL A 95 -2.20 -13.16 0.18
N VAL A 96 -1.94 -12.31 -0.81
CA VAL A 96 -1.45 -12.69 -2.14
C VAL A 96 0.05 -12.42 -2.19
N TYR A 97 0.83 -13.36 -2.69
CA TYR A 97 2.29 -13.23 -2.66
C TYR A 97 3.00 -13.92 -3.82
N LYS A 98 4.19 -13.41 -4.16
CA LYS A 98 5.06 -13.90 -5.24
C LYS A 98 6.52 -13.69 -4.85
N PHE A 99 7.39 -14.62 -5.22
CA PHE A 99 8.83 -14.57 -4.96
C PHE A 99 9.63 -14.41 -6.25
N ALA A 100 10.64 -13.56 -6.24
CA ALA A 100 11.60 -13.40 -7.33
C ALA A 100 13.00 -13.25 -6.75
N GLN A 101 13.91 -14.13 -7.17
CA GLN A 101 15.27 -14.22 -6.63
C GLN A 101 15.27 -14.25 -5.08
N ASP A 102 15.80 -13.21 -4.45
CA ASP A 102 15.88 -13.01 -3.01
C ASP A 102 14.88 -11.97 -2.47
N LEU A 103 13.90 -11.57 -3.28
CA LEU A 103 12.80 -10.66 -2.93
C LEU A 103 11.45 -11.37 -2.89
N HIS A 104 10.68 -11.08 -1.84
CA HIS A 104 9.36 -11.63 -1.60
C HIS A 104 8.31 -10.51 -1.54
N PHE A 105 7.34 -10.56 -2.45
CA PHE A 105 6.29 -9.57 -2.65
C PHE A 105 5.00 -10.06 -1.99
N PHE A 106 4.33 -9.19 -1.23
CA PHE A 106 3.08 -9.48 -0.56
C PHE A 106 2.10 -8.32 -0.69
N VAL A 107 0.83 -8.64 -0.91
CA VAL A 107 -0.31 -7.73 -0.80
C VAL A 107 -1.34 -8.36 0.14
N THR A 108 -1.79 -7.59 1.12
CA THR A 108 -2.77 -8.05 2.11
C THR A 108 -4.07 -7.25 1.98
N GLY A 109 -5.22 -7.94 1.96
CA GLY A 109 -6.55 -7.36 2.08
C GLY A 109 -7.38 -8.02 3.19
N GLY A 110 -8.59 -7.52 3.45
CA GLY A 110 -9.55 -8.20 4.35
C GLY A 110 -10.02 -9.54 3.77
N ASP A 111 -10.56 -10.42 4.62
CA ASP A 111 -11.12 -11.72 4.19
C ASP A 111 -12.43 -11.61 3.39
N ASN A 112 -13.01 -10.41 3.33
CA ASN A 112 -14.17 -10.06 2.53
C ASN A 112 -13.82 -9.43 1.17
N GLU A 113 -12.53 -9.25 0.86
CA GLU A 113 -12.07 -8.59 -0.37
C GLU A 113 -11.98 -9.55 -1.57
N ASN A 114 -12.00 -8.99 -2.78
CA ASN A 114 -11.83 -9.78 -4.00
C ASN A 114 -10.34 -10.13 -4.24
N GLU A 115 -10.01 -11.41 -4.06
CA GLU A 115 -8.66 -11.97 -4.24
C GLU A 115 -8.05 -11.69 -5.63
N LEU A 116 -8.88 -11.60 -6.68
CA LEU A 116 -8.41 -11.33 -8.05
C LEU A 116 -7.87 -9.91 -8.18
N ILE A 117 -8.50 -8.93 -7.52
CA ILE A 117 -8.04 -7.55 -7.58
C ILE A 117 -6.74 -7.41 -6.76
N LEU A 118 -6.65 -8.05 -5.58
CA LEU A 118 -5.40 -8.10 -4.82
C LEU A 118 -4.26 -8.76 -5.64
N SER A 119 -4.60 -9.77 -6.43
CA SER A 119 -3.67 -10.40 -7.37
C SER A 119 -3.24 -9.44 -8.48
N SER A 120 -4.14 -8.64 -9.03
CA SER A 120 -3.80 -7.57 -9.98
C SER A 120 -2.88 -6.51 -9.36
N VAL A 121 -3.10 -6.12 -8.11
CA VAL A 121 -2.21 -5.20 -7.38
C VAL A 121 -0.82 -5.82 -7.21
N LEU A 122 -0.73 -7.07 -6.77
CA LEU A 122 0.55 -7.76 -6.61
C LEU A 122 1.30 -7.88 -7.94
N GLN A 123 0.60 -8.27 -9.01
CA GLN A 123 1.21 -8.42 -10.33
C GLN A 123 1.67 -7.07 -10.88
N GLY A 124 0.84 -6.03 -10.78
CA GLY A 124 1.20 -4.67 -11.15
C GLY A 124 2.42 -4.15 -10.38
N PHE A 125 2.51 -4.44 -9.07
CA PHE A 125 3.66 -4.06 -8.25
C PHE A 125 4.93 -4.78 -8.70
N PHE A 126 4.85 -6.10 -8.90
CA PHE A 126 5.97 -6.90 -9.37
C PHE A 126 6.48 -6.43 -10.73
N ASP A 127 5.60 -6.25 -11.71
CA ASP A 127 5.96 -5.84 -13.06
C ASP A 127 6.48 -4.39 -13.09
N ALA A 128 5.89 -3.47 -12.33
CA ALA A 128 6.37 -2.09 -12.25
C ALA A 128 7.77 -2.01 -11.62
N VAL A 129 8.02 -2.76 -10.53
CA VAL A 129 9.36 -2.88 -9.95
C VAL A 129 10.33 -3.50 -10.94
N ALA A 130 9.92 -4.54 -11.68
CA ALA A 130 10.76 -5.13 -12.72
C ALA A 130 11.15 -4.11 -13.81
N LEU A 131 10.20 -3.27 -14.26
CA LEU A 131 10.50 -2.22 -15.23
C LEU A 131 11.47 -1.16 -14.66
N LEU A 132 11.21 -0.68 -13.44
CA LEU A 132 12.03 0.35 -12.78
C LEU A 132 13.46 -0.14 -12.51
N LEU A 133 13.61 -1.43 -12.16
CA LEU A 133 14.90 -2.08 -11.90
C LEU A 133 15.50 -2.75 -13.15
N ARG A 134 14.99 -2.45 -14.35
CA ARG A 134 15.51 -2.97 -15.63
C ARG A 134 15.62 -4.51 -15.68
N ASN A 135 14.63 -5.17 -15.09
CA ASN A 135 14.50 -6.63 -14.90
C ASN A 135 15.53 -7.26 -13.96
N ASN A 136 16.30 -6.46 -13.22
CA ASN A 136 17.18 -6.94 -12.15
C ASN A 136 16.44 -6.92 -10.80
N VAL A 137 15.51 -7.85 -10.60
CA VAL A 137 14.67 -7.93 -9.40
C VAL A 137 15.40 -8.68 -8.28
N GLU A 138 16.47 -8.07 -7.78
CA GLU A 138 17.32 -8.58 -6.69
C GLU A 138 17.43 -7.55 -5.57
N LYS A 139 17.66 -8.00 -4.33
CA LYS A 139 17.70 -7.14 -3.15
C LYS A 139 18.65 -5.95 -3.27
N MET A 140 19.86 -6.17 -3.80
CA MET A 140 20.86 -5.09 -3.91
C MET A 140 20.35 -3.98 -4.83
N GLU A 141 19.85 -4.33 -6.01
CA GLU A 141 19.29 -3.37 -6.97
C GLU A 141 18.07 -2.64 -6.37
N ALA A 142 17.20 -3.36 -5.67
CA ALA A 142 16.04 -2.77 -5.01
C ALA A 142 16.43 -1.77 -3.90
N LEU A 143 17.50 -2.03 -3.16
CA LEU A 143 18.01 -1.12 -2.13
C LEU A 143 18.71 0.11 -2.73
N GLU A 144 19.39 -0.04 -3.87
CA GLU A 144 20.02 1.07 -4.60
C GLU A 144 18.98 2.03 -5.22
N ASN A 145 17.80 1.52 -5.58
CA ASN A 145 16.71 2.28 -6.19
C ASN A 145 15.44 2.31 -5.31
N LEU A 146 15.62 2.37 -3.99
CA LEU A 146 14.52 2.27 -3.02
C LEU A 146 13.51 3.42 -3.14
N ASP A 147 13.97 4.60 -3.55
CA ASP A 147 13.13 5.76 -3.84
C ASP A 147 12.12 5.49 -4.97
N LEU A 148 12.55 4.85 -6.07
CA LEU A 148 11.66 4.45 -7.16
C LEU A 148 10.60 3.47 -6.69
N ILE A 149 10.93 2.56 -5.78
CA ILE A 149 9.98 1.60 -5.21
C ILE A 149 8.93 2.31 -4.37
N PHE A 150 9.29 3.30 -3.55
CA PHE A 150 8.31 4.07 -2.78
C PHE A 150 7.41 4.93 -3.68
N LEU A 151 7.96 5.58 -4.70
CA LEU A 151 7.15 6.31 -5.69
C LEU A 151 6.18 5.37 -6.44
N CYS A 152 6.64 4.16 -6.79
CA CYS A 152 5.78 3.12 -7.36
C CYS A 152 4.61 2.78 -6.43
N LEU A 153 4.86 2.57 -5.14
CA LEU A 153 3.81 2.29 -4.16
C LEU A 153 2.83 3.46 -3.98
N ASP A 154 3.29 4.71 -4.12
CA ASP A 154 2.44 5.91 -4.06
C ASP A 154 1.54 6.05 -5.29
N GLU A 155 2.04 5.72 -6.49
CA GLU A 155 1.24 5.73 -7.72
C GLU A 155 0.21 4.58 -7.77
N MET A 156 0.50 3.47 -7.09
CA MET A 156 -0.35 2.29 -7.09
C MET A 156 -1.53 2.39 -6.12
N VAL A 157 -1.27 2.84 -4.88
CA VAL A 157 -2.24 2.77 -3.79
C VAL A 157 -2.14 4.01 -2.89
N ASP A 158 -3.28 4.67 -2.69
CA ASP A 158 -3.44 5.78 -1.73
C ASP A 158 -4.52 5.45 -0.71
N GLN A 159 -4.18 5.57 0.58
CA GLN A 159 -5.03 5.21 1.73
C GLN A 159 -5.72 3.84 1.58
N GLY A 160 -5.04 2.86 0.97
CA GLY A 160 -5.57 1.52 0.73
C GLY A 160 -6.47 1.40 -0.49
N MET A 161 -6.83 2.49 -1.16
CA MET A 161 -7.53 2.47 -2.44
C MET A 161 -6.56 2.24 -3.58
N VAL A 162 -6.86 1.26 -4.44
CA VAL A 162 -6.08 1.00 -5.65
C VAL A 162 -6.35 2.10 -6.68
N LEU A 163 -5.28 2.75 -7.15
CA LEU A 163 -5.32 3.82 -8.14
C LEU A 163 -4.95 3.32 -9.54
N GLU A 164 -3.91 2.49 -9.62
CA GLU A 164 -3.35 1.98 -10.87
C GLU A 164 -2.75 0.59 -10.68
N THR A 165 -2.86 -0.26 -11.71
CA THR A 165 -2.25 -1.61 -11.73
C THR A 165 -1.48 -1.90 -13.01
N ASP A 166 -1.60 -1.07 -14.06
CA ASP A 166 -0.78 -1.20 -15.25
C ASP A 166 0.66 -0.75 -14.98
N ALA A 167 1.59 -1.69 -15.06
CA ALA A 167 3.00 -1.46 -14.75
C ALA A 167 3.67 -0.40 -15.64
N ASN A 168 3.29 -0.30 -16.91
CA ASN A 168 3.87 0.69 -17.81
C ASN A 168 3.39 2.10 -17.46
N VAL A 169 2.12 2.22 -17.08
CA VAL A 169 1.55 3.50 -16.61
C VAL A 169 2.24 3.92 -15.32
N ILE A 170 2.38 3.03 -14.35
CA ILE A 170 3.06 3.30 -13.06
C ILE A 170 4.51 3.71 -13.31
N ALA A 171 5.30 2.89 -14.01
CA ALA A 171 6.71 3.16 -14.26
C ALA A 171 6.91 4.47 -15.05
N GLY A 172 6.02 4.77 -16.01
CA GLY A 172 6.04 6.02 -16.75
C GLY A 172 5.82 7.25 -15.86
N LYS A 173 4.85 7.21 -14.95
CA LYS A 173 4.60 8.30 -13.99
C LYS A 173 5.76 8.48 -13.01
N VAL A 174 6.29 7.38 -12.47
CA VAL A 174 7.47 7.41 -11.57
C VAL A 174 8.67 8.05 -12.27
N ALA A 175 8.96 7.66 -13.52
CA ALA A 175 10.08 8.23 -14.28
C ALA A 175 9.94 9.75 -14.51
N MET A 176 8.72 10.23 -14.73
CA MET A 176 8.45 11.67 -14.85
C MET A 176 8.70 12.41 -13.54
N GLN A 177 8.26 11.87 -12.40
CA GLN A 177 8.49 12.46 -11.08
C GLN A 177 9.98 12.50 -10.72
N SER A 178 10.73 11.45 -11.04
CA SER A 178 12.19 11.43 -10.85
C SER A 178 12.90 12.48 -11.73
N ALA A 179 12.43 12.72 -12.95
CA ALA A 179 12.98 13.75 -13.84
C ALA A 179 12.70 15.18 -13.35
N GLU A 180 11.53 15.42 -12.74
CA GLU A 180 11.19 16.70 -12.12
C GLU A 180 12.00 16.96 -10.85
N ALA A 181 12.17 15.94 -10.00
CA ALA A 181 12.97 16.03 -8.78
C ALA A 181 14.47 16.27 -9.05
N SER A 182 14.97 15.80 -10.21
CA SER A 182 16.37 15.96 -10.63
C SER A 182 16.65 17.25 -11.43
N GLY A 183 15.65 18.12 -11.64
CA GLY A 183 15.85 19.44 -12.27
C GLY A 183 16.25 19.42 -13.75
N SER A 184 16.25 18.25 -14.41
CA SER A 184 16.73 18.04 -15.77
C SER A 184 16.00 18.90 -16.82
N LEU A 185 14.70 19.15 -16.63
CA LEU A 185 13.89 20.02 -17.50
C LEU A 185 14.31 21.50 -17.43
N SER A 186 14.76 21.96 -16.27
CA SER A 186 15.23 23.34 -16.07
C SER A 186 16.51 23.59 -16.85
N GLU A 187 17.44 22.64 -16.83
CA GLU A 187 18.72 22.75 -17.53
C GLU A 187 18.56 22.70 -19.05
N GLN A 188 17.68 21.82 -19.57
CA GLN A 188 17.38 21.77 -21.00
C GLN A 188 16.73 23.07 -21.51
N THR A 189 15.80 23.63 -20.72
CA THR A 189 15.12 24.88 -21.05
C THR A 189 16.06 26.09 -20.94
N LEU A 190 16.90 26.16 -19.90
CA LEU A 190 17.94 27.18 -19.74
C LEU A 190 18.96 27.14 -20.87
N THR A 191 19.41 25.95 -21.28
CA THR A 191 20.38 25.79 -22.38
C THR A 191 19.79 26.26 -23.70
N GLN A 192 18.52 25.94 -23.99
CA GLN A 192 17.82 26.45 -25.18
C GLN A 192 17.60 27.96 -25.13
N ALA A 193 17.18 28.51 -23.99
CA ALA A 193 16.96 29.95 -23.82
C ALA A 193 18.27 30.74 -23.97
N LEU A 194 19.38 30.23 -23.42
CA LEU A 194 20.70 30.87 -23.48
C LEU A 194 21.30 30.76 -24.89
N ALA A 195 21.09 29.63 -25.60
CA ALA A 195 21.45 29.51 -27.01
C ALA A 195 20.69 30.52 -27.88
N THR A 196 19.38 30.65 -27.66
CA THR A 196 18.51 31.59 -28.37
C THR A 196 18.92 33.05 -28.09
N ALA A 197 19.17 33.40 -26.83
CA ALA A 197 19.65 34.73 -26.43
C ALA A 197 21.01 35.08 -27.04
N ARG A 198 21.93 34.10 -27.11
CA ARG A 198 23.24 34.29 -27.75
C ARG A 198 23.09 34.59 -29.24
N GLU A 199 22.19 33.91 -29.92
CA GLU A 199 21.94 34.13 -31.35
C GLU A 199 21.31 35.50 -31.63
N HIS A 200 20.40 35.95 -30.77
CA HIS A 200 19.83 37.30 -30.83
C HIS A 200 20.87 38.40 -30.56
N LEU A 201 21.76 38.22 -29.57
CA LEU A 201 22.88 39.14 -29.31
C LEU A 201 23.86 39.21 -30.48
N ALA A 202 24.22 38.07 -31.06
CA ALA A 202 25.13 38.01 -32.20
C ALA A 202 24.55 38.74 -33.42
N ARG A 203 23.23 38.61 -33.67
CA ARG A 203 22.56 39.34 -34.75
C ARG A 203 22.48 40.85 -34.48
N SER A 204 22.27 41.26 -33.23
CA SER A 204 22.22 42.67 -32.84
C SER A 204 23.56 43.42 -32.92
N LEU A 205 24.69 42.71 -32.94
CA LEU A 205 26.03 43.32 -33.03
C LEU A 205 26.54 43.45 -34.48
N LEU A 206 25.83 42.88 -35.45
CA LEU A 206 26.19 42.88 -36.88
C LEU A 206 25.41 43.91 -37.72
N THR A 207 24.66 44.80 -37.08
CA THR A 207 23.94 45.94 -37.68
C THR A 207 24.40 47.24 -37.05
#